data_AF-A0AAI9X1P2-F1
#
_entry.id   AF-A0AAI9X1P2-F1
#
_cell.length_a   1.000
_cell.length_b   1.000
_cell.length_c   1.000
_cell.angle_alpha   90.00
_cell.angle_beta   90.00
_cell.angle_gamma   90.00
#
_symmetry.space_group_name_H-M   'P 1'
#
loop_
_entity.id
_entity.type
_entity.pdbx_description
1 polymer ?
#
loop_
_entity_poly.entity_id
_entity_poly.type
_entity_poly.pdbx_seq_one_letter_code
_entity_poly.pdbx_strand_id
1 'polypeptide(L)'
;MKKLLSILGTIGLTATSTTTLISCDKPNNKNIPCEKQDHGNWKQQCYNDSSFNDIDNKYYIVIWKGLNLEKWNIVKFNNNNEKIEIQIDSGQELWKFDKQLMLDVGKGIILWNNDSTGKIFKSVYRWNGDTEPQIPEIDKNTGKITDWKE
;
A
#
# COMPACT_ATOMS: atom_id res chain seq x y z
N MET A 1 32.78 39.72 42.27
CA MET A 1 33.46 39.96 40.98
C MET A 1 32.88 39.01 39.94
N LYS A 2 32.61 39.54 38.75
CA LYS A 2 31.90 38.91 37.63
C LYS A 2 32.70 37.73 37.05
N LYS A 3 32.01 36.69 36.57
CA LYS A 3 32.32 35.99 35.31
C LYS A 3 31.12 35.11 34.91
N LEU A 4 30.37 35.62 33.94
CA LEU A 4 29.44 34.88 33.09
C LEU A 4 30.28 34.08 32.08
N LEU A 5 29.97 32.80 31.89
CA LEU A 5 30.24 32.09 30.64
C LEU A 5 29.05 31.19 30.33
N SER A 6 28.27 31.68 29.37
CA SER A 6 27.24 30.99 28.63
C SER A 6 27.84 29.78 27.93
N ILE A 7 27.26 28.60 28.14
CA ILE A 7 27.38 27.48 27.21
C ILE A 7 25.98 26.97 26.96
N LEU A 8 25.38 27.50 25.89
CA LEU A 8 24.20 26.95 25.25
C LEU A 8 24.59 25.57 24.69
N GLY A 9 24.23 24.52 25.44
CA GLY A 9 24.29 23.15 24.97
C GLY A 9 23.23 22.92 23.90
N THR A 10 23.70 22.79 22.67
CA THR A 10 23.04 22.34 21.45
C THR A 10 21.74 21.54 21.66
N ILE A 11 20.61 22.10 21.22
CA ILE A 11 19.40 21.34 20.95
C ILE A 11 19.67 20.48 19.71
N GLY A 12 19.90 19.19 19.91
CA GLY A 12 19.83 18.21 18.83
C GLY A 12 18.37 17.96 18.49
N LEU A 13 17.79 18.78 17.61
CA LEU A 13 16.48 18.51 17.01
C LEU A 13 16.68 18.17 15.53
N THR A 14 16.90 16.90 15.23
CA THR A 14 16.70 16.38 13.87
C THR A 14 15.43 15.55 13.86
N ALA A 15 14.31 16.24 13.78
CA ALA A 15 13.09 15.67 13.22
C ALA A 15 12.77 16.47 11.96
N THR A 16 13.44 16.15 10.86
CA THR A 16 12.97 16.56 9.54
C THR A 16 11.82 15.63 9.16
N SER A 17 10.64 15.90 9.71
CA SER A 17 9.41 15.43 9.07
C SER A 17 9.25 16.29 7.81
N THR A 18 9.65 15.76 6.66
CA THR A 18 9.33 16.35 5.36
C THR A 18 7.82 16.38 5.25
N THR A 19 7.20 17.52 5.53
CA THR A 19 5.80 17.76 5.19
C THR A 19 5.75 17.86 3.67
N THR A 20 5.33 16.80 3.00
CA THR A 20 4.93 16.88 1.59
C THR A 20 3.79 17.90 1.49
N LEU A 21 4.03 18.95 0.71
CA LEU A 21 3.02 19.93 0.38
C LEU A 21 1.96 19.24 -0.49
N ILE A 22 0.79 18.97 0.07
CA ILE A 22 -0.36 18.51 -0.70
C ILE A 22 -0.90 19.75 -1.44
N SER A 23 -0.63 19.82 -2.74
CA SER A 23 -1.35 20.74 -3.63
C SER A 23 -2.80 20.29 -3.67
N CYS A 24 -3.72 21.14 -3.19
CA CYS A 24 -5.16 20.88 -3.31
C CYS A 24 -5.61 21.06 -4.76
N ASP A 25 -5.45 20.04 -5.58
CA ASP A 25 -6.16 19.95 -6.85
C ASP A 25 -7.65 19.61 -6.58
N LYS A 26 -8.53 20.39 -7.20
CA LYS A 26 -9.99 20.26 -7.07
C LYS A 26 -10.46 18.84 -7.43
N PRO A 27 -11.39 18.23 -6.66
CA PRO A 27 -11.75 16.84 -6.86
C PRO A 27 -12.73 16.69 -8.03
N ASN A 28 -12.25 16.13 -9.14
CA ASN A 28 -13.13 15.61 -10.19
C ASN A 28 -13.28 14.08 -10.00
N ASN A 29 -14.38 13.71 -9.35
CA ASN A 29 -15.23 12.53 -9.50
C ASN A 29 -14.59 11.12 -9.74
N LYS A 30 -14.90 10.18 -8.81
CA LYS A 30 -14.81 8.69 -8.85
C LYS A 30 -13.51 7.96 -8.50
N ASN A 31 -12.44 8.63 -8.11
CA ASN A 31 -11.21 7.92 -7.75
C ASN A 31 -11.01 8.03 -6.24
N ILE A 32 -10.90 6.89 -5.55
CA ILE A 32 -10.42 6.87 -4.16
C ILE A 32 -9.11 7.67 -4.14
N PRO A 33 -8.95 8.66 -3.25
CA PRO A 33 -7.68 9.35 -3.10
C PRO A 33 -6.63 8.31 -2.67
N CYS A 34 -5.80 7.90 -3.62
CA CYS A 34 -4.56 7.23 -3.31
C CYS A 34 -3.59 8.33 -2.89
N GLU A 35 -3.46 8.55 -1.59
CA GLU A 35 -2.69 9.66 -1.01
C GLU A 35 -1.17 9.50 -1.17
N LYS A 36 -0.69 8.44 -1.86
CA LYS A 36 0.72 8.07 -2.02
C LYS A 36 1.50 8.16 -0.70
N GLN A 37 1.08 7.35 0.26
CA GLN A 37 1.72 7.25 1.56
C GLN A 37 2.86 6.24 1.50
N ASP A 38 4.06 6.72 1.19
CA ASP A 38 5.26 5.89 1.19
C ASP A 38 5.80 5.65 2.61
N HIS A 39 6.41 4.50 2.82
CA HIS A 39 7.11 4.17 4.07
C HIS A 39 8.39 3.40 3.77
N GLY A 40 9.54 4.01 4.02
CA GLY A 40 10.84 3.44 3.67
C GLY A 40 10.89 3.00 2.20
N ASN A 41 11.17 1.70 2.01
CA ASN A 41 11.20 1.05 0.70
C ASN A 41 9.81 0.66 0.16
N TRP A 42 8.76 0.70 0.99
CA TRP A 42 7.38 0.50 0.53
C TRP A 42 6.83 1.75 -0.12
N LYS A 43 6.42 1.62 -1.39
CA LYS A 43 5.87 2.70 -2.21
C LYS A 43 4.42 2.41 -2.55
N GLN A 44 3.51 3.28 -2.10
CA GLN A 44 2.08 3.05 -2.35
C GLN A 44 1.79 3.15 -3.84
N GLN A 45 0.99 2.20 -4.31
CA GLN A 45 0.61 2.07 -5.70
C GLN A 45 -0.85 2.50 -5.87
N CYS A 46 -1.08 3.34 -6.87
CA CYS A 46 -2.42 3.79 -7.24
C CYS A 46 -2.81 3.14 -8.56
N TYR A 47 -4.03 2.64 -8.68
CA TYR A 47 -4.45 1.93 -9.89
C TYR A 47 -4.30 2.79 -11.17
N ASN A 48 -4.51 4.12 -11.09
CA ASN A 48 -4.32 5.04 -12.21
C ASN A 48 -2.86 5.18 -12.67
N ASP A 49 -1.90 4.85 -11.79
CA ASP A 49 -0.47 4.92 -12.11
C ASP A 49 0.01 3.68 -12.88
N SER A 50 -0.91 2.77 -13.24
CA SER A 50 -0.59 1.56 -13.98
C SER A 50 0.47 0.69 -13.28
N SER A 51 0.24 0.41 -11.99
CA SER A 51 1.20 -0.19 -11.05
C SER A 51 1.78 -1.55 -11.42
N PHE A 52 1.25 -2.20 -12.46
CA PHE A 52 1.67 -3.50 -12.98
C PHE A 52 1.96 -3.45 -14.50
N ASN A 53 2.34 -2.30 -15.04
CA ASN A 53 2.65 -2.13 -16.47
C ASN A 53 3.77 -3.04 -16.97
N ASP A 54 4.71 -3.36 -16.09
CA ASP A 54 5.89 -4.17 -16.37
C ASP A 54 5.94 -5.37 -15.43
N ILE A 55 6.61 -6.44 -15.87
CA ILE A 55 7.03 -7.55 -15.02
C ILE A 55 8.38 -7.15 -14.41
N ASP A 56 8.36 -6.59 -13.21
CA ASP A 56 9.52 -5.96 -12.58
C ASP A 56 10.22 -6.84 -11.53
N ASN A 57 9.70 -8.06 -11.30
CA ASN A 57 10.18 -8.99 -10.26
C ASN A 57 10.21 -8.36 -8.85
N LYS A 58 9.48 -7.26 -8.63
CA LYS A 58 9.37 -6.63 -7.32
C LYS A 58 8.33 -7.32 -6.48
N TYR A 59 8.48 -7.22 -5.16
CA TYR A 59 7.47 -7.70 -4.23
C TYR A 59 6.39 -6.65 -4.03
N TYR A 60 5.16 -7.10 -4.02
CA TYR A 60 3.98 -6.28 -3.76
C TYR A 60 3.24 -6.83 -2.55
N ILE A 61 2.61 -5.93 -1.80
CA ILE A 61 1.60 -6.30 -0.82
C ILE A 61 0.25 -5.70 -1.22
N VAL A 62 -0.80 -6.46 -0.97
CA VAL A 62 -2.19 -6.04 -1.18
C VAL A 62 -2.93 -6.19 0.13
N ILE A 63 -3.52 -5.09 0.60
CA ILE A 63 -4.50 -5.14 1.68
C ILE A 63 -5.87 -5.21 1.04
N TRP A 64 -6.55 -6.32 1.27
CA TRP A 64 -7.81 -6.62 0.62
C TRP A 64 -8.79 -7.32 1.56
N LYS A 65 -10.03 -7.41 1.11
CA LYS A 65 -11.13 -8.03 1.85
C LYS A 65 -12.02 -8.76 0.86
N GLY A 66 -12.20 -10.06 1.07
CA GLY A 66 -13.12 -10.86 0.27
C GLY A 66 -14.57 -10.38 0.45
N LEU A 67 -15.41 -10.68 -0.54
CA LEU A 67 -16.84 -10.48 -0.42
C LEU A 67 -17.37 -11.22 0.81
N ASN A 68 -18.14 -10.50 1.62
CA ASN A 68 -18.76 -10.99 2.85
C ASN A 68 -17.78 -11.46 3.93
N LEU A 69 -16.48 -11.22 3.78
CA LEU A 69 -15.55 -11.34 4.89
C LEU A 69 -15.74 -10.12 5.80
N GLU A 70 -15.53 -10.28 7.11
CA GLU A 70 -15.60 -9.14 8.05
C GLU A 70 -14.24 -8.46 8.22
N LYS A 71 -13.16 -9.22 8.02
CA LYS A 71 -11.80 -8.82 8.31
C LYS A 71 -11.00 -8.54 7.04
N TRP A 72 -10.12 -7.55 7.14
CA TRP A 72 -9.08 -7.26 6.16
C TRP A 72 -7.97 -8.30 6.25
N ASN A 73 -7.41 -8.60 5.09
CA ASN A 73 -6.27 -9.47 4.88
C ASN A 73 -5.12 -8.67 4.25
N ILE A 74 -3.90 -9.16 4.46
CA ILE A 74 -2.71 -8.69 3.77
C ILE A 74 -2.03 -9.90 3.14
N VAL A 75 -1.63 -9.77 1.88
CA VAL A 75 -0.91 -10.81 1.15
C VAL A 75 0.24 -10.21 0.37
N LYS A 76 1.33 -10.96 0.24
CA LYS A 76 2.53 -10.59 -0.52
C LYS A 76 2.66 -11.48 -1.74
N PHE A 77 3.06 -10.93 -2.87
CA PHE A 77 3.41 -11.68 -4.08
C PHE A 77 4.58 -11.03 -4.83
N ASN A 78 5.26 -11.79 -5.68
CA ASN A 78 6.31 -11.29 -6.56
C ASN A 78 5.75 -11.08 -7.97
N ASN A 79 5.90 -9.89 -8.55
CA ASN A 79 5.42 -9.56 -9.89
C ASN A 79 6.36 -10.08 -10.99
N ASN A 80 6.47 -11.40 -11.12
CA ASN A 80 7.36 -12.10 -12.08
C ASN A 80 6.63 -12.65 -13.31
N ASN A 81 5.32 -12.48 -13.42
CA ASN A 81 4.53 -13.02 -14.52
C ASN A 81 3.32 -12.12 -14.83
N GLU A 82 2.79 -12.24 -16.04
CA GLU A 82 1.55 -11.57 -16.44
C GLU A 82 0.35 -12.06 -15.63
N LYS A 83 0.30 -13.36 -15.34
CA LYS A 83 -0.76 -13.99 -14.54
C LYS A 83 -0.17 -14.61 -13.27
N ILE A 84 -0.67 -14.19 -12.11
CA ILE A 84 -0.21 -14.64 -10.80
C ILE A 84 -1.44 -14.92 -9.93
N GLU A 85 -1.53 -16.16 -9.45
CA GLU A 85 -2.43 -16.54 -8.37
C GLU A 85 -1.83 -16.02 -7.06
N ILE A 86 -2.54 -15.11 -6.39
CA ILE A 86 -2.03 -14.49 -5.16
C ILE A 86 -2.58 -15.24 -3.95
N GLN A 87 -3.90 -15.50 -3.93
CA GLN A 87 -4.54 -16.22 -2.84
C GLN A 87 -5.87 -16.83 -3.28
N ILE A 88 -6.13 -18.08 -2.88
CA ILE A 88 -7.42 -18.75 -3.03
C ILE A 88 -7.98 -19.02 -1.63
N ASP A 89 -9.20 -18.56 -1.36
CA ASP A 89 -9.89 -18.81 -0.10
C ASP A 89 -11.41 -18.95 -0.31
N SER A 90 -11.98 -20.07 0.15
CA SER A 90 -13.43 -20.25 0.34
C SER A 90 -14.29 -19.84 -0.88
N GLY A 91 -13.82 -20.16 -2.09
CA GLY A 91 -14.52 -19.85 -3.35
C GLY A 91 -14.29 -18.43 -3.88
N GLN A 92 -13.28 -17.74 -3.36
CA GLN A 92 -12.80 -16.45 -3.86
C GLN A 92 -11.32 -16.54 -4.19
N GLU A 93 -10.91 -15.89 -5.27
CA GLU A 93 -9.56 -15.99 -5.79
C GLU A 93 -9.04 -14.60 -6.12
N LEU A 94 -7.98 -14.19 -5.42
CA LEU A 94 -7.25 -12.96 -5.71
C LEU A 94 -6.15 -13.27 -6.72
N TRP A 95 -6.20 -12.56 -7.84
CA TRP A 95 -5.25 -12.69 -8.94
C TRP A 95 -4.65 -11.33 -9.30
N LYS A 96 -3.42 -11.37 -9.79
CA LYS A 96 -2.89 -10.36 -10.72
C LYS A 96 -2.99 -10.93 -12.12
N PHE A 97 -3.62 -10.20 -13.03
CA PHE A 97 -3.72 -10.57 -14.44
C PHE A 97 -3.43 -9.35 -15.30
N ASP A 98 -2.48 -9.51 -16.22
CA ASP A 98 -1.95 -8.42 -17.05
C ASP A 98 -1.54 -7.22 -16.16
N LYS A 99 -2.20 -6.08 -16.26
CA LYS A 99 -1.83 -4.83 -15.56
C LYS A 99 -2.69 -4.53 -14.33
N GLN A 100 -3.40 -5.53 -13.82
CA GLN A 100 -4.58 -5.33 -12.98
C GLN A 100 -4.67 -6.38 -11.85
N LEU A 101 -5.19 -5.96 -10.70
CA LEU A 101 -5.67 -6.88 -9.65
C LEU A 101 -7.16 -7.19 -9.84
N MET A 102 -7.52 -8.45 -9.62
CA MET A 102 -8.90 -8.90 -9.68
C MET A 102 -9.21 -9.89 -8.57
N LEU A 103 -10.42 -9.81 -8.05
CA LEU A 103 -10.99 -10.80 -7.14
C LEU A 103 -12.10 -11.53 -7.89
N ASP A 104 -11.90 -12.81 -8.19
CA ASP A 104 -12.95 -13.71 -8.64
C ASP A 104 -13.72 -14.19 -7.40
N VAL A 105 -15.05 -14.16 -7.46
CA VAL A 105 -15.95 -14.58 -6.37
C VAL A 105 -16.95 -15.65 -6.84
N GLY A 106 -16.64 -16.34 -7.94
CA GLY A 106 -17.43 -17.38 -8.59
C GLY A 106 -18.67 -16.87 -9.33
N LYS A 107 -19.30 -15.78 -8.86
CA LYS A 107 -20.46 -15.13 -9.50
C LYS A 107 -20.09 -13.92 -10.35
N GLY A 108 -18.82 -13.55 -10.40
CA GLY A 108 -18.32 -12.39 -11.12
C GLY A 108 -16.91 -12.03 -10.68
N ILE A 109 -16.35 -11.04 -11.38
CA ILE A 109 -15.00 -10.54 -11.16
C ILE A 109 -15.07 -9.10 -10.70
N ILE A 110 -14.41 -8.78 -9.59
CA ILE A 110 -14.24 -7.42 -9.10
C ILE A 110 -12.82 -6.95 -9.44
N LEU A 111 -12.75 -5.88 -10.22
CA LEU A 111 -11.51 -5.26 -10.66
C LEU A 111 -11.11 -4.13 -9.68
N TRP A 112 -9.83 -4.06 -9.29
CA TRP A 112 -9.30 -3.00 -8.41
C TRP A 112 -9.64 -1.57 -8.87
N ASN A 113 -9.45 -1.26 -10.15
CA ASN A 113 -9.84 0.03 -10.74
C ASN A 113 -11.34 0.33 -10.71
N ASN A 114 -12.20 -0.68 -10.54
CA ASN A 114 -13.65 -0.54 -10.47
C ASN A 114 -14.17 -0.52 -9.02
N ASP A 115 -13.36 -0.90 -8.02
CA ASP A 115 -13.69 -0.73 -6.60
C ASP A 115 -13.44 0.71 -6.15
N SER A 116 -14.28 1.62 -6.65
CA SER A 116 -14.24 3.06 -6.30
C SER A 116 -14.57 3.34 -4.82
N THR A 117 -14.98 2.33 -4.05
CA THR A 117 -15.34 2.48 -2.63
C THR A 117 -14.25 2.00 -1.67
N GLY A 118 -13.29 1.22 -2.15
CA GLY A 118 -12.20 0.65 -1.36
C GLY A 118 -12.73 -0.34 -0.34
N LYS A 119 -13.83 -1.02 -0.68
CA LYS A 119 -14.47 -2.05 0.17
C LYS A 119 -13.77 -3.39 0.04
N ILE A 120 -13.14 -3.64 -1.11
CA ILE A 120 -12.43 -4.86 -1.44
C ILE A 120 -10.93 -4.62 -1.45
N PHE A 121 -10.47 -3.59 -2.13
CA PHE A 121 -9.04 -3.25 -2.22
C PHE A 121 -8.76 -1.98 -1.43
N LYS A 122 -8.08 -2.13 -0.29
CA LYS A 122 -7.76 -1.00 0.59
C LYS A 122 -6.57 -0.21 0.08
N SER A 123 -5.48 -0.92 -0.23
CA SER A 123 -4.22 -0.34 -0.65
C SER A 123 -3.28 -1.39 -1.22
N VAL A 124 -2.40 -0.95 -2.10
CA VAL A 124 -1.34 -1.77 -2.70
C VAL A 124 -0.02 -1.04 -2.48
N TYR A 125 1.05 -1.78 -2.16
CA TYR A 125 2.39 -1.22 -2.06
C TYR A 125 3.38 -2.10 -2.81
N ARG A 126 4.37 -1.45 -3.44
CA ARG A 126 5.52 -2.10 -4.05
C ARG A 126 6.73 -1.91 -3.17
N TRP A 127 7.51 -2.97 -2.99
CA TRP A 127 8.81 -2.92 -2.33
C TRP A 127 9.89 -2.53 -3.33
N ASN A 128 10.61 -1.45 -3.03
CA ASN A 128 11.73 -0.98 -3.84
C ASN A 128 13.11 -1.43 -3.33
N GLY A 129 13.19 -2.12 -2.18
CA GLY A 129 14.46 -2.63 -1.66
C GLY A 129 15.04 -3.78 -2.48
N ASP A 130 16.29 -4.14 -2.19
CA ASP A 130 17.05 -5.14 -2.95
C ASP A 130 16.83 -6.59 -2.48
N THR A 131 16.22 -6.77 -1.30
CA THR A 131 15.93 -8.07 -0.70
C THR A 131 14.42 -8.33 -0.62
N GLU A 132 14.01 -9.58 -0.42
CA GLU A 132 12.62 -9.90 -0.14
C GLU A 132 12.18 -9.29 1.21
N PRO A 133 11.07 -8.53 1.25
CA PRO A 133 10.62 -7.91 2.48
C PRO A 133 9.78 -8.86 3.35
N GLN A 134 9.72 -8.55 4.64
CA GLN A 134 8.73 -9.10 5.55
C GLN A 134 7.34 -8.47 5.29
N ILE A 135 6.28 -9.17 5.67
CA ILE A 135 4.90 -8.68 5.49
C ILE A 135 4.56 -7.76 6.67
N PRO A 136 4.12 -6.51 6.43
CA PRO A 136 3.63 -5.63 7.49
C PRO A 136 2.47 -6.23 8.27
N GLU A 137 2.28 -5.78 9.51
CA GLU A 137 1.07 -6.14 10.29
C GLU A 137 -0.04 -5.13 10.04
N ILE A 138 -1.28 -5.61 10.02
CA ILE A 138 -2.48 -4.78 9.83
C ILE A 138 -3.46 -4.97 10.99
N ASP A 139 -4.18 -3.90 11.31
CA ASP A 139 -5.43 -4.01 12.05
C ASP A 139 -6.49 -4.66 11.13
N LYS A 140 -6.87 -5.89 11.45
CA LYS A 140 -7.81 -6.69 10.68
C LYS A 140 -9.22 -6.07 10.59
N ASN A 141 -9.60 -5.16 11.47
CA ASN A 141 -10.91 -4.51 11.42
C ASN A 141 -10.91 -3.29 10.50
N THR A 142 -9.80 -2.56 10.42
CA THR A 142 -9.71 -1.29 9.68
C THR A 142 -8.90 -1.36 8.38
N GLY A 143 -8.04 -2.37 8.24
CA GLY A 143 -7.12 -2.54 7.11
C GLY A 143 -5.95 -1.55 7.15
N LYS A 144 -5.74 -0.85 8.26
CA LYS A 144 -4.59 0.04 8.44
C LYS A 144 -3.36 -0.78 8.81
N ILE A 145 -2.21 -0.44 8.24
CA ILE A 145 -0.92 -1.00 8.66
C ILE A 145 -0.59 -0.42 10.03
N THR A 146 -0.25 -1.31 10.98
CA THR A 146 0.10 -0.96 12.35
C THR A 146 1.59 -1.12 12.64
N ASP A 147 2.28 -1.96 11.85
CA ASP A 147 3.72 -2.17 11.96
C ASP A 147 4.33 -2.47 10.57
N TRP A 148 5.16 -1.54 10.11
CA TRP A 148 5.94 -1.71 8.89
C TRP A 148 7.19 -2.51 9.24
N LYS A 149 7.17 -3.82 8.97
CA LYS A 149 8.33 -4.69 9.12
C LYS A 149 9.37 -4.31 8.06
N GLU A 150 10.40 -3.58 8.46
CA GLU A 150 11.55 -3.18 7.62
C GLU A 150 12.77 -4.09 7.84
#